data_AF-A0A0N4XPP9-F1
#
_entry.id   AF-A0A0N4XPP9-F1
#
_cell.length_a   1.000
_cell.length_b   1.000
_cell.length_c   1.000
_cell.angle_alpha   90.00
_cell.angle_beta   90.00
_cell.angle_gamma   90.00
#
_symmetry.space_group_name_H-M   'P 1'
#
loop_
_entity.id
_entity.type
_entity.pdbx_description
1 polymer ?
#
loop_
_entity_poly.entity_id
_entity_poly.type
_entity_poly.pdbx_seq_one_letter_code
_entity_poly.pdbx_strand_id
1 'polypeptide(L)'
;MHGEMSAHSWALFHLRHPGIVFTPEAKFSFIDKDDDVIGVALRQKLIIRLGPNDAKRTATNNPIEVPNLSAENMATVCRVQVMLCYSFQQNRNTVMRQNASITTSLDYLIGDVLKQIGVAPLSSDSSKSSSTRGQHSVLELFQFPALEAILVSDQLNECDVVQFEEDDRPEVHSTFVCDFLDAVCVQTDFNAQVSFLPELLKSYIQVSVSQ
;
A
#
# COMPACT_ATOMS: atom_id res chain seq x y z
N MET A 1 -5.34 10.83 12.21
CA MET A 1 -4.88 11.25 10.87
C MET A 1 -6.05 11.16 9.91
N HIS A 2 -6.70 12.29 9.58
CA HIS A 2 -7.95 12.31 8.80
C HIS A 2 -7.79 12.96 7.40
N GLY A 3 -6.58 12.94 6.83
CA GLY A 3 -6.31 13.57 5.53
C GLY A 3 -6.35 15.10 5.54
N GLU A 4 -6.30 15.72 6.72
CA GLU A 4 -6.26 17.18 6.86
C GLU A 4 -4.91 17.73 6.40
N MET A 5 -4.93 18.74 5.51
CA MET A 5 -3.72 19.42 5.01
C MET A 5 -2.97 20.19 6.11
N SER A 6 -3.62 20.44 7.25
CA SER A 6 -3.05 21.05 8.45
C SER A 6 -2.48 20.05 9.46
N ALA A 7 -2.44 18.76 9.13
CA ALA A 7 -1.94 17.75 10.04
C ALA A 7 -0.46 18.00 10.38
N HIS A 8 -0.12 17.90 11.67
CA HIS A 8 1.25 18.05 12.17
C HIS A 8 2.13 16.85 11.79
N SER A 9 1.52 15.72 11.45
CA SER A 9 2.19 14.53 10.95
C SER A 9 1.26 13.72 10.04
N TRP A 10 1.83 13.09 9.02
CA TRP A 10 1.12 12.17 8.12
C TRP A 10 2.05 11.04 7.66
N ALA A 11 1.46 9.99 7.10
CA ALA A 11 2.19 8.93 6.43
C ALA A 11 2.24 9.20 4.93
N LEU A 12 3.41 9.06 4.32
CA LEU A 12 3.58 9.06 2.87
C LEU A 12 3.92 7.65 2.40
N PHE A 13 3.14 7.15 1.44
CA PHE A 13 3.37 5.86 0.81
C PHE A 13 3.84 6.11 -0.63
N HIS A 14 5.09 5.75 -0.92
CA HIS A 14 5.63 5.77 -2.27
C HIS A 14 5.71 4.33 -2.78
N LEU A 15 4.96 4.01 -3.85
CA LEU A 15 4.87 2.67 -4.44
C LEU A 15 5.36 2.71 -5.89
N ARG A 16 6.21 1.76 -6.27
CA ARG A 16 6.70 1.58 -7.63
C ARG A 16 6.06 0.36 -8.28
N HIS A 17 5.53 0.54 -9.48
CA HIS A 17 4.86 -0.51 -10.24
C HIS A 17 3.77 -1.26 -9.44
N PRO A 18 2.82 -0.56 -8.79
CA PRO A 18 1.69 -1.23 -8.16
C PRO A 18 0.81 -1.88 -9.24
N GLY A 19 0.37 -3.11 -8.99
CA GLY A 19 -0.51 -3.85 -9.90
C GLY A 19 -1.60 -4.59 -9.16
N ILE A 20 -2.79 -4.63 -9.74
CA ILE A 20 -3.92 -5.42 -9.23
C ILE A 20 -4.55 -6.17 -10.41
N VAL A 21 -4.76 -7.47 -10.25
CA VAL A 21 -5.40 -8.33 -11.25
C VAL A 21 -6.49 -9.13 -10.57
N PHE A 22 -7.70 -9.04 -11.08
CA PHE A 22 -8.83 -9.81 -10.61
C PHE A 22 -9.30 -10.75 -11.73
N THR A 23 -9.38 -12.04 -11.43
CA THR A 23 -9.76 -13.10 -12.36
C THR A 23 -10.90 -13.92 -11.76
N PRO A 24 -12.15 -13.59 -12.11
CA PRO A 24 -13.30 -14.41 -11.75
C PRO A 24 -13.52 -15.50 -12.80
N GLU A 25 -13.85 -16.70 -12.34
CA GLU A 25 -14.22 -17.85 -13.14
C GLU A 25 -15.51 -18.46 -12.57
N ALA A 26 -16.41 -18.86 -13.45
CA ALA A 26 -17.65 -19.53 -13.10
C ALA A 26 -17.86 -20.70 -14.04
N LYS A 27 -18.18 -21.88 -13.50
CA LYS A 27 -18.48 -23.09 -14.30
C LYS A 27 -19.60 -23.89 -13.67
N PHE A 28 -20.44 -24.50 -14.50
CA PHE A 28 -21.35 -25.53 -14.04
C PHE A 28 -20.56 -26.80 -13.69
N SER A 29 -20.90 -27.43 -12.57
CA SER A 29 -20.27 -28.65 -12.09
C SER A 29 -21.29 -29.51 -11.34
N PHE A 30 -21.09 -30.82 -11.36
CA PHE A 30 -21.76 -31.71 -10.41
C PHE A 30 -21.18 -31.45 -9.02
N ILE A 31 -22.04 -31.12 -8.07
CA ILE A 31 -21.73 -30.89 -6.66
C ILE A 31 -21.62 -32.23 -5.96
N ASP A 32 -22.64 -33.06 -6.17
CA ASP A 32 -22.63 -34.47 -5.84
C ASP A 32 -22.73 -35.28 -7.13
N LYS A 33 -21.81 -36.24 -7.31
CA LYS A 33 -21.80 -37.14 -8.47
C LYS A 33 -22.72 -38.34 -8.27
N ASP A 34 -23.05 -38.66 -7.03
CA ASP A 34 -23.89 -39.80 -6.70
C ASP A 34 -25.38 -39.41 -6.77
N ASP A 35 -25.70 -38.14 -6.47
CA ASP A 35 -27.07 -37.58 -6.47
C ASP A 35 -27.40 -36.69 -7.69
N ASP A 36 -26.52 -36.64 -8.72
CA ASP A 36 -26.70 -35.86 -9.95
C ASP A 36 -26.99 -34.35 -9.73
N VAL A 37 -26.57 -33.80 -8.57
CA VAL A 37 -26.85 -32.41 -8.20
C VAL A 37 -25.96 -31.45 -9.01
N ILE A 38 -26.60 -30.59 -9.81
CA ILE A 38 -25.90 -29.58 -10.61
C ILE A 38 -25.82 -28.26 -9.84
N GLY A 39 -24.63 -27.67 -9.83
CA GLY A 39 -24.42 -26.34 -9.31
C GLY A 39 -23.38 -25.53 -10.07
N VAL A 40 -23.04 -24.39 -9.49
CA VAL A 40 -22.06 -23.44 -10.00
C VAL A 40 -20.85 -23.42 -9.09
N ALA A 41 -19.70 -23.77 -9.65
CA ALA A 41 -18.41 -23.54 -9.02
C ALA A 41 -17.91 -22.14 -9.40
N LEU A 42 -17.75 -21.28 -8.41
CA LEU A 42 -17.20 -19.94 -8.52
C LEU A 42 -15.78 -19.94 -7.98
N ARG A 43 -14.85 -19.38 -8.76
CA ARG A 43 -13.48 -19.15 -8.35
C ARG A 43 -13.11 -17.70 -8.60
N GLN A 44 -12.67 -17.01 -7.57
CA GLN A 44 -12.24 -15.62 -7.64
C GLN A 44 -10.78 -15.55 -7.23
N LYS A 45 -9.92 -15.08 -8.13
CA LYS A 45 -8.51 -14.86 -7.85
C LYS A 45 -8.20 -13.37 -7.90
N LEU A 46 -7.74 -12.80 -6.79
CA LEU A 46 -7.22 -11.45 -6.71
C LEU A 46 -5.71 -11.51 -6.48
N ILE A 47 -4.95 -10.86 -7.34
CA ILE A 47 -3.49 -10.75 -7.26
C ILE A 47 -3.15 -9.28 -7.06
N ILE A 48 -2.44 -8.96 -5.99
CA ILE A 48 -1.86 -7.64 -5.70
C ILE A 48 -0.35 -7.76 -5.84
N ARG A 49 0.25 -6.85 -6.59
CA ARG A 49 1.69 -6.87 -6.92
C ARG A 49 2.34 -5.53 -6.63
N LEU A 50 3.60 -5.61 -6.24
CA LEU A 50 4.52 -4.49 -6.17
C LEU A 50 5.80 -4.87 -6.92
N GLY A 51 6.18 -4.06 -7.90
CA GLY A 51 7.32 -4.33 -8.77
C GLY A 51 6.93 -4.82 -10.18
N PRO A 52 7.90 -4.98 -11.09
CA PRO A 52 7.64 -5.36 -12.47
C PRO A 52 7.01 -6.76 -12.60
N ASN A 53 6.18 -6.96 -13.61
CA ASN A 53 5.49 -8.25 -13.87
C ASN A 53 6.45 -9.44 -14.05
N ASP A 54 7.69 -9.20 -14.46
CA ASP A 54 8.72 -10.22 -14.72
C ASP A 54 9.62 -10.52 -13.49
N ALA A 55 9.44 -9.83 -12.37
CA ALA A 55 10.31 -9.96 -11.20
C ALA A 55 10.32 -11.39 -10.59
N LYS A 56 9.31 -12.21 -10.88
CA LYS A 56 9.26 -13.63 -10.46
C LYS A 56 10.27 -14.54 -11.18
N ARG A 57 10.92 -14.13 -12.27
CA ARG A 57 11.69 -15.03 -13.15
C ARG A 57 13.20 -15.10 -12.93
N THR A 58 13.81 -14.21 -12.14
CA THR A 58 15.28 -14.14 -12.06
C THR A 58 15.93 -14.98 -10.96
N ALA A 59 15.17 -15.62 -10.07
CA ALA A 59 15.74 -16.33 -8.94
C ALA A 59 16.36 -17.71 -9.26
N THR A 60 16.21 -18.29 -10.47
CA THR A 60 16.68 -19.67 -10.67
C THR A 60 17.51 -20.04 -11.90
N ASN A 61 17.58 -19.36 -13.05
CA ASN A 61 18.25 -20.03 -14.19
C ASN A 61 18.82 -19.22 -15.36
N ASN A 62 19.24 -17.94 -15.24
CA ASN A 62 20.04 -17.32 -16.33
C ASN A 62 21.02 -16.24 -15.82
N PRO A 63 22.34 -16.33 -16.12
CA PRO A 63 23.30 -15.27 -15.88
C PRO A 63 23.28 -14.32 -17.08
N ILE A 64 22.24 -13.50 -17.18
CA ILE A 64 22.27 -12.32 -18.03
C ILE A 64 22.11 -11.15 -17.07
N GLU A 65 23.00 -10.16 -17.20
CA GLU A 65 23.09 -8.92 -16.42
C GLU A 65 21.79 -8.11 -16.47
N VAL A 66 20.73 -8.61 -15.84
CA VAL A 66 19.55 -7.83 -15.51
C VAL A 66 19.83 -7.31 -14.10
N PRO A 67 19.79 -5.98 -13.86
CA PRO A 67 19.94 -5.46 -12.51
C PRO A 67 18.94 -6.20 -11.61
N ASN A 68 19.41 -6.65 -10.44
CA ASN A 68 18.70 -7.53 -9.54
C ASN A 68 17.45 -6.81 -8.97
N LEU A 69 16.41 -6.67 -9.78
CA LEU A 69 15.18 -5.92 -9.50
C LEU A 69 14.40 -6.50 -8.32
N SER A 70 14.71 -7.72 -7.88
CA SER A 70 14.14 -8.34 -6.68
C SER A 70 14.63 -7.68 -5.38
N ALA A 71 15.85 -7.14 -5.37
CA ALA A 71 16.49 -6.47 -4.23
C ALA A 71 16.31 -4.94 -4.25
N GLU A 72 15.72 -4.39 -5.32
CA GLU A 72 15.46 -2.97 -5.42
C GLU A 72 14.23 -2.61 -4.57
N ASN A 73 14.33 -1.51 -3.81
CA ASN A 73 13.23 -0.99 -3.00
C ASN A 73 12.06 -0.57 -3.92
N MET A 74 10.93 -1.26 -3.77
CA MET A 74 9.73 -1.03 -4.56
C MET A 74 8.69 -0.20 -3.83
N ALA A 75 8.71 -0.15 -2.50
CA ALA A 75 7.86 0.78 -1.76
C ALA A 75 8.52 1.30 -0.50
N THR A 76 8.30 2.58 -0.22
CA THR A 76 8.78 3.24 1.00
C THR A 76 7.62 3.88 1.72
N VAL A 77 7.52 3.62 3.02
CA VAL A 77 6.53 4.22 3.89
C VAL A 77 7.25 5.15 4.84
N CYS A 78 6.92 6.43 4.79
CA CYS A 78 7.54 7.46 5.61
C CYS A 78 6.55 8.01 6.62
N ARG A 79 7.03 8.30 7.83
CA ARG A 79 6.41 9.31 8.69
C ARG A 79 6.96 10.66 8.30
N VAL A 80 6.07 11.58 8.00
CA VAL A 80 6.39 12.98 7.79
C VAL A 80 5.87 13.76 8.97
N GLN A 81 6.72 14.58 9.58
CA GLN A 81 6.36 15.47 10.67
C GLN A 81 6.75 16.89 10.30
N VAL A 82 5.83 17.83 10.53
CA VAL A 82 6.14 19.27 10.39
C VAL A 82 7.14 19.65 11.47
N MET A 83 8.32 20.16 11.09
CA MET A 83 9.30 20.68 12.03
C MET A 83 8.98 22.15 12.32
N LEU A 84 8.68 22.49 13.57
CA LEU A 84 8.31 23.85 13.99
C LEU A 84 9.50 24.77 14.37
N CYS A 85 10.74 24.47 13.99
CA CYS A 85 11.91 25.26 14.40
C CYS A 85 12.81 25.55 13.20
N TYR A 86 12.76 26.75 12.58
CA TYR A 86 13.64 27.87 12.97
C TYR A 86 13.12 29.25 12.54
N SER A 87 11.81 29.45 12.44
CA SER A 87 11.23 30.78 12.30
C SER A 87 10.36 31.15 13.51
N PHE A 88 10.95 31.08 14.70
CA PHE A 88 10.39 31.73 15.90
C PHE A 88 10.21 33.26 15.71
N GLN A 89 10.68 33.83 14.58
CA GLN A 89 10.48 35.23 14.17
C GLN A 89 9.44 35.47 13.06
N GLN A 90 8.85 34.45 12.42
CA GLN A 90 7.80 34.69 11.44
C GLN A 90 6.55 33.90 11.75
N ASN A 91 5.61 34.62 12.38
CA ASN A 91 4.16 34.54 12.19
C ASN A 91 3.50 33.16 12.42
N ARG A 92 2.49 33.13 13.30
CA ARG A 92 1.74 31.93 13.78
C ARG A 92 0.99 31.11 12.71
N ASN A 93 1.30 31.27 11.43
CA ASN A 93 0.60 30.65 10.30
C ASN A 93 1.57 29.88 9.38
N THR A 94 2.28 28.89 9.95
CA THR A 94 3.12 27.93 9.19
C THR A 94 2.34 26.73 8.68
N VAL A 95 1.03 26.69 8.90
CA VAL A 95 0.12 25.86 8.13
C VAL A 95 0.14 26.37 6.70
N MET A 96 0.27 25.45 5.72
CA MET A 96 0.15 25.76 4.30
C MET A 96 -0.95 26.80 4.08
N ARG A 97 -0.61 27.96 3.47
CA ARG A 97 -1.57 29.06 3.36
C ARG A 97 -2.81 28.55 2.64
N GLN A 98 -4.00 28.82 3.19
CA GLN A 98 -5.29 28.35 2.63
C GLN A 98 -5.52 28.77 1.17
N ASN A 99 -4.74 29.75 0.68
CA ASN A 99 -4.79 30.25 -0.70
C ASN A 99 -3.60 29.78 -1.57
N ALA A 100 -2.85 28.77 -1.14
CA ALA A 100 -1.76 28.21 -1.94
C ALA A 100 -2.31 27.48 -3.18
N SER A 101 -1.55 27.49 -4.28
CA SER A 101 -1.90 26.72 -5.46
C SER A 101 -1.82 25.22 -5.17
N ILE A 102 -2.57 24.41 -5.93
CA ILE A 102 -2.51 22.94 -5.84
C ILE A 102 -1.08 22.45 -6.05
N THR A 103 -0.37 22.97 -7.05
CA THR A 103 1.02 22.59 -7.33
C THR A 103 1.92 22.86 -6.12
N THR A 104 1.84 24.05 -5.53
CA THR A 104 2.61 24.39 -4.32
C THR A 104 2.26 23.46 -3.15
N SER A 105 1.00 23.07 -3.04
CA SER A 105 0.52 22.18 -1.98
C SER A 105 1.05 20.75 -2.15
N LEU A 106 1.05 20.24 -3.39
CA LEU A 106 1.59 18.92 -3.73
C LEU A 106 3.12 18.89 -3.59
N ASP A 107 3.81 19.95 -4.00
CA ASP A 107 5.25 20.07 -3.80
C ASP A 107 5.61 20.06 -2.31
N TYR A 108 4.84 20.77 -1.47
CA TYR A 108 5.05 20.77 -0.02
C TYR A 108 4.76 19.40 0.62
N LEU A 109 3.59 18.81 0.34
CA LEU A 109 3.14 17.57 1.00
C LEU A 109 3.86 16.30 0.49
N ILE A 110 4.24 16.29 -0.78
CA ILE A 110 4.75 15.10 -1.48
C ILE A 110 6.14 15.38 -2.05
N GLY A 111 6.28 16.43 -2.88
CA GLY A 111 7.50 16.67 -3.65
C GLY A 111 8.76 16.83 -2.79
N ASP A 112 8.69 17.64 -1.73
CA ASP A 112 9.82 17.91 -0.84
C ASP A 112 10.19 16.67 -0.01
N VAL A 113 9.20 15.85 0.36
CA VAL A 113 9.43 14.57 1.03
C VAL A 113 10.12 13.59 0.08
N LEU A 114 9.66 13.49 -1.18
CA LEU A 114 10.25 12.62 -2.22
C LEU A 114 11.70 13.01 -2.56
N LYS A 115 12.03 14.31 -2.52
CA LYS A 115 13.42 14.80 -2.66
C LYS A 115 14.28 14.39 -1.47
N GLN A 116 13.76 14.43 -0.24
CA GLN A 116 14.51 14.06 0.96
C GLN A 116 14.84 12.56 1.01
N ILE A 117 13.95 11.70 0.53
CA ILE A 117 14.19 10.24 0.45
C ILE A 117 14.95 9.81 -0.81
N GLY A 118 15.44 10.76 -1.63
CA GLY A 118 16.27 10.48 -2.80
C GLY A 118 15.54 9.80 -3.97
N VAL A 119 14.21 9.87 -4.01
CA VAL A 119 13.38 9.20 -5.04
C VAL A 119 13.08 10.12 -6.23
N ALA A 120 13.06 11.45 -6.02
CA ALA A 120 12.83 12.41 -7.10
C ALA A 120 14.06 12.50 -8.03
N PRO A 121 13.88 12.52 -9.36
CA PRO A 121 14.99 12.76 -10.28
C PRO A 121 15.60 14.13 -9.95
N LEU A 122 16.92 14.15 -9.77
CA LEU A 122 17.70 15.38 -9.69
C LEU A 122 17.58 16.09 -11.05
N SER A 123 16.55 16.92 -11.23
CA SER A 123 16.46 17.80 -12.38
C SER A 123 17.72 18.65 -12.41
N SER A 124 18.44 18.59 -13.53
CA SER A 124 19.73 19.26 -13.79
C SER A 124 19.62 20.78 -13.91
N ASP A 125 18.83 21.42 -13.04
CA ASP A 125 18.80 22.87 -12.87
C ASP A 125 19.35 23.22 -11.49
N SER A 126 20.66 23.04 -11.37
CA SER A 126 21.48 23.67 -10.35
C SER A 126 21.56 25.18 -10.59
N SER A 127 20.44 25.90 -10.47
CA SER A 127 20.47 27.32 -10.10
C SER A 127 19.07 27.80 -9.68
N LYS A 128 18.94 28.12 -8.40
CA LYS A 128 17.81 28.82 -7.76
C LYS A 128 16.54 27.99 -7.52
N SER A 129 16.60 27.09 -6.54
CA SER A 129 15.51 27.03 -5.56
C SER A 129 16.14 27.04 -4.17
N SER A 130 15.66 27.95 -3.34
CA SER A 130 16.07 28.10 -1.96
C SER A 130 16.09 26.73 -1.30
N SER A 131 17.18 26.40 -0.63
CA SER A 131 17.22 25.31 0.34
C SER A 131 16.06 25.46 1.33
N THR A 132 14.94 24.79 1.10
CA THR A 132 13.97 24.44 2.15
C THR A 132 14.57 23.32 3.00
N ARG A 133 15.79 23.54 3.50
CA ARG A 133 16.33 22.75 4.61
C ARG A 133 15.38 22.97 5.78
N GLY A 134 14.56 21.96 6.09
CA GLY A 134 13.94 21.79 7.40
C GLY A 134 12.50 22.26 7.58
N GLN A 135 11.59 22.08 6.60
CA GLN A 135 10.15 22.19 6.89
C GLN A 135 9.56 20.86 7.41
N HIS A 136 10.08 19.74 6.92
CA HIS A 136 9.66 18.41 7.31
C HIS A 136 10.81 17.62 7.90
N SER A 137 10.52 16.91 8.99
CA SER A 137 11.28 15.76 9.46
C SER A 137 10.67 14.51 8.83
N VAL A 138 11.47 13.79 8.04
CA VAL A 138 11.04 12.57 7.34
C VAL A 138 11.76 11.38 7.94
N LEU A 139 11.02 10.34 8.27
CA LEU A 139 11.51 9.10 8.86
C LEU A 139 10.99 7.92 8.04
N GLU A 140 11.88 7.13 7.45
CA GLU A 140 11.54 5.97 6.63
C GLU A 140 11.21 4.76 7.51
N LEU A 141 9.92 4.46 7.68
CA LEU A 141 9.46 3.40 8.59
C LEU A 141 9.64 2.01 8.00
N PHE A 142 9.29 1.86 6.72
CA PHE A 142 9.32 0.59 6.02
C PHE A 142 9.88 0.78 4.61
N GLN A 143 10.74 -0.14 4.20
CA GLN A 143 11.09 -0.33 2.80
C GLN A 143 10.72 -1.76 2.40
N PHE A 144 9.95 -1.88 1.33
CA PHE A 144 9.46 -3.15 0.83
C PHE A 144 10.16 -3.50 -0.48
N PRO A 145 10.60 -4.75 -0.63
CA PRO A 145 11.04 -5.27 -1.91
C PRO A 145 9.81 -5.53 -2.81
N ALA A 146 10.06 -6.09 -3.99
CA ALA A 146 8.96 -6.62 -4.79
C ALA A 146 8.16 -7.66 -3.97
N LEU A 147 6.85 -7.68 -4.17
CA LEU A 147 5.96 -8.64 -3.51
C LEU A 147 4.81 -9.06 -4.41
N GLU A 148 4.26 -10.23 -4.14
CA GLU A 148 2.97 -10.67 -4.67
C GLU A 148 2.09 -11.22 -3.55
N ALA A 149 0.88 -10.67 -3.44
CA ALA A 149 -0.17 -11.20 -2.59
C ALA A 149 -1.29 -11.78 -3.46
N ILE A 150 -1.69 -13.02 -3.17
CA ILE A 150 -2.73 -13.75 -3.91
C ILE A 150 -3.83 -14.11 -2.92
N LEU A 151 -5.04 -13.62 -3.17
CA LEU A 151 -6.27 -14.10 -2.58
C LEU A 151 -6.96 -15.03 -3.60
N VAL A 152 -7.26 -16.25 -3.20
CA VAL A 152 -8.13 -17.17 -3.96
C VAL A 152 -9.34 -17.47 -3.08
N SER A 153 -10.54 -17.25 -3.63
CA SER A 153 -11.80 -17.64 -3.03
C SER A 153 -12.50 -18.64 -3.95
N ASP A 154 -12.78 -19.82 -3.43
CA ASP A 154 -13.51 -20.88 -4.12
C ASP A 154 -14.84 -21.12 -3.40
N GLN A 155 -15.92 -21.22 -4.16
CA GLN A 155 -17.28 -21.42 -3.65
C GLN A 155 -18.03 -22.38 -4.58
N LEU A 156 -18.86 -23.24 -4.00
CA LEU A 156 -19.72 -24.15 -4.73
C LEU A 156 -21.17 -23.92 -4.30
N ASN A 157 -22.04 -23.60 -5.26
CA ASN A 157 -23.44 -23.28 -5.00
C ASN A 157 -24.36 -24.17 -5.82
N GLU A 158 -25.34 -24.81 -5.19
CA GLU A 158 -26.41 -25.51 -5.89
C GLU A 158 -27.29 -24.53 -6.69
N CYS A 159 -27.77 -24.95 -7.85
CA CYS A 159 -28.60 -24.11 -8.72
C CYS A 159 -30.05 -23.96 -8.21
N ASP A 160 -30.57 -24.95 -7.47
CA ASP A 160 -32.00 -25.11 -7.19
C ASP A 160 -32.39 -24.80 -5.73
N VAL A 161 -31.59 -24.02 -5.00
CA VAL A 161 -31.89 -23.66 -3.59
C VAL A 161 -32.94 -22.54 -3.53
N VAL A 162 -34.17 -22.88 -3.16
CA VAL A 162 -35.32 -21.94 -3.08
C VAL A 162 -35.35 -21.19 -1.72
N GLN A 163 -34.82 -21.80 -0.67
CA GLN A 163 -34.64 -21.22 0.67
C GLN A 163 -33.36 -21.82 1.30
N PHE A 164 -32.51 -20.96 1.86
CA PHE A 164 -31.40 -21.41 2.71
C PHE A 164 -31.92 -21.49 4.16
N GLU A 165 -31.87 -22.66 4.80
CA GLU A 165 -31.90 -22.70 6.26
C GLU A 165 -30.61 -22.06 6.82
N GLU A 166 -30.59 -21.66 8.08
CA GLU A 166 -29.43 -20.94 8.64
C GLU A 166 -28.11 -21.73 8.55
N ASP A 167 -28.19 -23.06 8.49
CA ASP A 167 -27.08 -24.01 8.35
C ASP A 167 -26.70 -24.32 6.89
N ASP A 168 -27.51 -23.94 5.89
CA ASP A 168 -27.28 -24.26 4.47
C ASP A 168 -26.49 -23.17 3.71
N ARG A 169 -25.85 -22.25 4.44
CA ARG A 169 -25.11 -21.17 3.80
C ARG A 169 -23.94 -21.76 3.00
N PRO A 170 -23.75 -21.35 1.74
CA PRO A 170 -22.69 -21.90 0.92
C PRO A 170 -21.32 -21.62 1.54
N GLU A 171 -20.53 -22.68 1.68
CA GLU A 171 -19.19 -22.58 2.23
C GLU A 171 -18.26 -21.90 1.24
N VAL A 172 -17.49 -20.93 1.72
CA VAL A 172 -16.51 -20.18 0.93
C VAL A 172 -15.13 -20.48 1.46
N HIS A 173 -14.30 -21.11 0.64
CA HIS A 173 -12.92 -21.40 0.98
C HIS A 173 -12.02 -20.30 0.44
N SER A 174 -11.44 -19.52 1.35
CA SER A 174 -10.52 -18.43 1.01
C SER A 174 -9.10 -18.73 1.46
N THR A 175 -8.13 -18.51 0.58
CA THR A 175 -6.70 -18.56 0.88
C THR A 175 -6.05 -17.25 0.51
N PHE A 176 -5.27 -16.68 1.43
CA PHE A 176 -4.51 -15.45 1.21
C PHE A 176 -3.03 -15.71 1.50
N VAL A 177 -2.19 -15.58 0.47
CA VAL A 177 -0.75 -15.79 0.55
C VAL A 177 -0.05 -14.52 0.12
N CYS A 178 0.95 -14.06 0.88
CA CYS A 178 1.73 -12.88 0.57
C CYS A 178 3.22 -13.23 0.62
N ASP A 179 3.88 -13.15 -0.53
CA ASP A 179 5.29 -13.48 -0.69
C ASP A 179 6.11 -12.22 -1.01
N PHE A 180 7.15 -11.99 -0.22
CA PHE A 180 8.16 -10.97 -0.50
C PHE A 180 9.35 -11.62 -1.22
N LEU A 181 9.88 -10.94 -2.24
CA LEU A 181 11.02 -11.45 -3.01
C LEU A 181 12.37 -11.21 -2.30
N ASP A 182 12.38 -10.40 -1.25
CA ASP A 182 13.55 -10.13 -0.40
C ASP A 182 13.10 -9.74 1.03
N ALA A 183 14.03 -9.33 1.88
CA ALA A 183 13.76 -8.83 3.22
C ALA A 183 13.01 -7.50 3.21
N VAL A 184 12.05 -7.36 4.13
CA VAL A 184 11.41 -6.08 4.46
C VAL A 184 12.30 -5.34 5.46
N CYS A 185 12.73 -4.14 5.11
CA CYS A 185 13.48 -3.30 6.04
C CYS A 185 12.51 -2.52 6.93
N VAL A 186 12.68 -2.61 8.24
CA VAL A 186 11.85 -1.93 9.23
C VAL A 186 12.73 -1.02 10.09
N GLN A 187 12.41 0.26 10.14
CA GLN A 187 13.06 1.17 11.07
C GLN A 187 12.39 1.11 12.44
N THR A 188 13.18 0.84 13.47
CA THR A 188 12.70 0.66 14.84
C THR A 188 12.82 1.92 15.70
N ASP A 189 12.34 3.06 15.18
CA ASP A 189 12.25 4.26 15.99
C ASP A 189 11.16 4.09 17.05
N PHE A 190 11.54 4.21 18.33
CA PHE A 190 10.64 3.96 19.45
C PHE A 190 9.40 4.88 19.40
N ASN A 191 9.60 6.17 19.12
CA ASN A 191 8.50 7.13 19.08
C ASN A 191 7.51 6.79 17.97
N ALA A 192 8.01 6.42 16.78
CA ALA A 192 7.15 5.98 15.69
C ALA A 192 6.36 4.71 16.03
N GLN A 193 6.97 3.75 16.72
CA GLN A 193 6.32 2.47 17.07
C GLN A 193 5.22 2.62 18.14
N VAL A 194 5.43 3.46 19.15
CA VAL A 194 4.46 3.57 20.27
C VAL A 194 3.37 4.61 20.06
N SER A 195 3.60 5.61 19.21
CA SER A 195 2.64 6.70 18.99
C SER A 195 2.07 6.71 17.58
N PHE A 196 2.93 6.88 16.57
CA PHE A 196 2.51 7.15 15.20
C PHE A 196 1.84 5.94 14.52
N LEU A 197 2.48 4.76 14.57
CA LEU A 197 1.96 3.56 13.90
C LEU A 197 0.61 3.10 14.45
N PRO A 198 0.38 3.04 15.78
CA PRO A 198 -0.93 2.72 16.32
C PRO A 198 -2.01 3.71 15.89
N GLU A 199 -1.72 5.00 15.86
CA GLU A 199 -2.66 6.03 15.36
C GLU A 199 -2.94 5.87 13.86
N LEU A 200 -1.92 5.51 13.07
CA LEU A 200 -2.08 5.21 11.65
C LEU A 200 -3.02 4.03 11.45
N LEU A 201 -2.77 2.91 12.12
CA LEU A 201 -3.60 1.71 12.02
C LEU A 201 -5.04 1.98 12.43
N LYS A 202 -5.25 2.68 13.55
CA LYS A 202 -6.58 3.11 14.00
C LYS A 202 -7.32 3.96 12.97
N SER A 203 -6.60 4.74 12.14
CA SER A 203 -7.26 5.55 11.10
C SER A 203 -7.78 4.74 9.91
N TYR A 204 -7.24 3.54 9.67
CA TYR A 204 -7.69 2.64 8.60
C TYR A 204 -8.64 1.55 9.09
N ILE A 205 -8.53 1.15 10.35
CA ILE A 205 -9.45 0.20 10.97
C ILE A 205 -10.72 0.97 11.33
N GLN A 206 -11.75 0.88 10.47
CA GLN A 206 -13.10 1.23 10.89
C GLN A 206 -13.53 0.21 11.94
N VAL A 207 -13.44 0.60 13.21
CA VAL A 207 -14.17 -0.11 14.25
C VAL A 207 -15.63 0.29 14.05
N SER A 208 -16.39 -0.57 13.38
CA SER A 208 -17.85 -0.55 13.45
C SER A 208 -18.21 -0.81 14.92
N VAL A 209 -18.32 0.27 15.70
CA VAL A 209 -18.98 0.20 16.99
C VAL A 209 -20.45 0.03 16.66
N SER A 210 -20.91 -1.22 16.68
CA SER A 210 -22.33 -1.55 16.69
C SER A 210 -22.95 -0.85 17.90
N GLN A 211 -23.65 0.26 17.65
CA GLN A 211 -24.57 0.87 18.62
C GLN A 211 -25.96 0.26 18.43
#